data_AF-A0A933KLE8-F1
#
_entry.id   AF-A0A933KLE8-F1
#
_cell.length_a   1.000
_cell.length_b   1.000
_cell.length_c   1.000
_cell.angle_alpha   90.00
_cell.angle_beta   90.00
_cell.angle_gamma   90.00
#
_symmetry.space_group_name_H-M   'P 1'
#
loop_
_entity.id
_entity.type
_entity.pdbx_description
1 polymer ?
#
loop_
_entity_poly.entity_id
_entity_poly.type
_entity_poly.pdbx_seq_one_letter_code
_entity_poly.pdbx_strand_id
1 'polypeptide(L)'
;MTMLTILMRADDIVFVSAGSSYTVPVGVATLTAMIAGDPPLPEELINAIGTIMDHIEDVTRELPGAAAADRIECGGNGVGTIAAVEVGGHAPLPFSLSRAAAEEVFRTIATETASDRALNPGLPKAEVRQVLGVCCAVVAIFRALPAAVIHVVTESDALLGCGEQ
;
A
#
# COMPACT_ATOMS: atom_id res chain seq x y z
N MET A 1 19.09 12.38 -3.64
CA MET A 1 17.67 12.02 -3.83
C MET A 1 17.61 10.52 -3.74
N THR A 2 17.27 10.02 -2.56
CA THR A 2 17.19 8.59 -2.31
C THR A 2 15.81 8.11 -2.73
N MET A 3 15.76 7.13 -3.61
CA MET A 3 14.52 6.56 -4.11
C MET A 3 14.27 5.21 -3.46
N LEU A 4 13.02 4.97 -3.08
CA LEU A 4 12.54 3.70 -2.57
C LEU A 4 11.39 3.22 -3.47
N THR A 5 11.56 2.04 -4.05
CA THR A 5 10.53 1.37 -4.81
C THR A 5 9.89 0.31 -3.94
N ILE A 6 8.57 0.30 -3.86
CA ILE A 6 7.77 -0.66 -3.09
C ILE A 6 6.89 -1.42 -4.07
N LEU A 7 7.03 -2.73 -4.09
CA LEU A 7 6.22 -3.62 -4.91
C LEU A 7 5.33 -4.47 -4.01
N MET A 8 4.03 -4.18 -3.99
CA MET A 8 3.05 -4.95 -3.25
C MET A 8 2.62 -6.18 -4.04
N ARG A 9 2.83 -7.38 -3.51
CA ARG A 9 2.35 -8.63 -4.10
C ARG A 9 1.30 -9.27 -3.19
N ALA A 10 0.72 -10.37 -3.66
CA ALA A 10 -0.27 -11.10 -2.88
C ALA A 10 0.34 -11.65 -1.57
N ASP A 11 1.51 -12.28 -1.66
CA ASP A 11 2.11 -13.01 -0.54
C ASP A 11 3.26 -12.26 0.15
N ASP A 12 3.89 -11.32 -0.54
CA ASP A 12 5.03 -10.54 -0.05
C ASP A 12 4.98 -9.06 -0.47
N ILE A 13 5.77 -8.21 0.19
CA ILE A 13 6.04 -6.84 -0.24
C ILE A 13 7.55 -6.67 -0.38
N VAL A 14 8.00 -6.24 -1.56
CA VAL A 14 9.42 -6.02 -1.84
C VAL A 14 9.74 -4.53 -1.76
N PHE A 15 10.76 -4.20 -0.99
CA PHE A 15 11.32 -2.86 -0.88
C PHE A 15 12.66 -2.85 -1.59
N VAL A 16 12.90 -1.89 -2.48
CA VAL A 16 14.14 -1.75 -3.24
C VAL A 16 14.68 -0.34 -3.11
N SER A 17 15.94 -0.21 -2.71
CA SER A 17 16.63 1.08 -2.66
C SER A 17 18.10 0.90 -3.05
N ALA A 18 18.58 1.75 -3.96
CA ALA A 18 19.98 1.80 -4.41
C ALA A 18 20.58 0.42 -4.79
N GLY A 19 19.78 -0.43 -5.45
CA GLY A 19 20.20 -1.77 -5.91
C GLY A 19 20.13 -2.89 -4.86
N SER A 20 19.80 -2.57 -3.62
CA SER A 20 19.52 -3.55 -2.56
C SER A 20 18.01 -3.74 -2.42
N SER A 21 17.59 -4.98 -2.12
CA SER A 21 16.19 -5.32 -1.91
C SER A 21 15.97 -6.08 -0.60
N TYR A 22 14.86 -5.82 0.06
CA TYR A 22 14.39 -6.55 1.24
C TYR A 22 12.94 -6.96 1.03
N THR A 23 12.63 -8.22 1.31
CA THR A 23 11.30 -8.78 1.10
C THR A 23 10.64 -9.04 2.44
N VAL A 24 9.48 -8.42 2.64
CA VAL A 24 8.63 -8.66 3.79
C VAL A 24 7.68 -9.83 3.45
N PRO A 25 7.65 -10.91 4.25
CA PRO A 25 6.83 -12.10 3.98
C PRO A 25 5.34 -11.89 4.32
N VAL A 26 4.84 -10.67 4.16
CA VAL A 26 3.47 -10.27 4.43
C VAL A 26 3.00 -9.41 3.26
N GLY A 27 2.27 -10.03 2.35
CA GLY A 27 1.64 -9.37 1.21
C GLY A 27 0.21 -8.93 1.45
N VAL A 28 -0.41 -8.43 0.38
CA VAL A 28 -1.78 -7.90 0.41
C VAL A 28 -2.81 -8.98 0.78
N ALA A 29 -2.64 -10.21 0.31
CA ALA A 29 -3.53 -11.32 0.64
C ALA A 29 -3.43 -11.70 2.12
N THR A 30 -2.21 -11.70 2.68
CA THR A 30 -1.98 -11.94 4.10
C THR A 30 -2.69 -10.90 4.97
N LEU A 31 -2.55 -9.61 4.64
CA LEU A 31 -3.23 -8.53 5.36
C LEU A 31 -4.76 -8.61 5.22
N THR A 32 -5.24 -8.93 4.03
CA THR A 32 -6.67 -9.12 3.78
C THR A 32 -7.24 -10.29 4.59
N ALA A 33 -6.45 -11.35 4.80
CA ALA A 33 -6.87 -12.51 5.59
C ALA A 33 -6.97 -12.21 7.10
N MET A 34 -6.22 -11.20 7.59
CA MET A 34 -6.32 -10.73 8.98
C MET A 34 -7.60 -9.96 9.29
N ILE A 35 -8.35 -9.57 8.26
CA ILE A 35 -9.57 -8.76 8.36
C ILE A 35 -10.77 -9.63 7.97
N ALA A 36 -11.50 -10.12 8.97
CA ALA A 36 -12.67 -10.97 8.81
C ALA A 36 -13.98 -10.21 8.93
N GLY A 37 -14.04 -9.14 9.74
CA GLY A 37 -15.25 -8.35 9.98
C GLY A 37 -15.82 -7.66 8.73
N ASP A 38 -17.15 -7.49 8.70
CA ASP A 38 -17.86 -6.69 7.69
C ASP A 38 -18.98 -5.84 8.33
N PRO A 39 -18.74 -4.56 8.65
CA PRO A 39 -17.49 -3.81 8.50
C PRO A 39 -16.36 -4.35 9.41
N PRO A 40 -15.09 -4.08 9.09
CA PRO A 40 -13.95 -4.56 9.86
C PRO A 40 -13.94 -4.01 11.27
N LEU A 41 -13.48 -4.81 12.25
CA LEU A 41 -13.32 -4.33 13.61
C LEU A 41 -12.07 -3.43 13.72
N PRO A 42 -12.10 -2.40 14.59
CA PRO A 42 -10.94 -1.53 14.80
C PRO A 42 -9.67 -2.30 15.18
N GLU A 43 -9.80 -3.37 15.98
CA GLU A 43 -8.68 -4.22 16.40
C GLU A 43 -8.03 -4.97 15.23
N GLU A 44 -8.82 -5.44 14.26
CA GLU A 44 -8.31 -6.16 13.08
C GLU A 44 -7.46 -5.22 12.22
N LEU A 45 -7.93 -3.99 12.03
CA LEU A 45 -7.21 -2.95 11.29
C LEU A 45 -5.92 -2.53 12.01
N ILE A 46 -6.00 -2.33 13.32
CA ILE A 46 -4.83 -1.99 14.16
C ILE A 46 -3.79 -3.12 14.08
N ASN A 47 -4.22 -4.37 14.17
CA ASN A 47 -3.34 -5.53 14.09
C ASN A 47 -2.66 -5.63 12.72
N ALA A 48 -3.42 -5.52 11.62
CA ALA A 48 -2.87 -5.58 10.27
C ALA A 48 -1.87 -4.45 9.99
N ILE A 49 -2.19 -3.21 10.41
CA ILE A 49 -1.25 -2.07 10.29
C ILE A 49 -0.01 -2.32 11.15
N GLY A 50 -0.18 -2.79 12.39
CA GLY A 50 0.90 -3.13 13.32
C GLY A 50 1.88 -4.14 12.75
N THR A 51 1.38 -5.22 12.16
CA THR A 51 2.21 -6.27 11.52
C THR A 51 3.11 -5.71 10.41
N ILE A 52 2.60 -4.82 9.55
CA ILE A 52 3.45 -4.21 8.52
C ILE A 52 4.42 -3.19 9.12
N MET A 53 4.01 -2.40 10.11
CA MET A 53 4.92 -1.44 10.74
C MET A 53 6.14 -2.14 11.35
N ASP A 54 5.94 -3.26 12.06
CA ASP A 54 7.02 -4.09 12.62
C ASP A 54 8.01 -4.54 11.54
N HIS A 55 7.50 -5.05 10.41
CA HIS A 55 8.35 -5.43 9.28
C HIS A 55 9.04 -4.24 8.60
N ILE A 56 8.46 -3.04 8.60
CA ILE A 56 9.14 -1.85 8.08
C ILE A 56 10.30 -1.44 9.00
N GLU A 57 10.23 -1.71 10.31
CA GLU A 57 11.38 -1.51 11.20
C GLU A 57 12.56 -2.42 10.81
N ASP A 58 12.29 -3.65 10.38
CA ASP A 58 13.34 -4.51 9.80
C ASP A 58 13.82 -3.97 8.44
N VAL A 59 12.91 -3.53 7.56
CA VAL A 59 13.26 -2.92 6.26
C VAL A 59 14.18 -1.73 6.45
N THR A 60 13.88 -0.82 7.37
CA THR A 60 14.71 0.39 7.59
C THR A 60 16.07 0.07 8.19
N ARG A 61 16.19 -1.05 8.91
CA ARG A 61 17.46 -1.56 9.45
C ARG A 61 18.34 -2.17 8.36
N GLU A 62 17.76 -2.98 7.49
CA GLU A 62 18.49 -3.69 6.43
C GLU A 62 18.69 -2.83 5.16
N LEU A 63 17.75 -1.93 4.89
CA LEU A 63 17.77 -0.94 3.82
C LEU A 63 17.74 0.47 4.44
N PRO A 64 18.89 1.02 4.89
CA PRO A 64 18.94 2.37 5.44
C PRO A 64 18.48 3.45 4.43
N GLY A 65 18.57 3.15 3.13
CA GLY A 65 18.01 3.98 2.07
C GLY A 65 16.48 4.17 2.14
N ALA A 66 15.75 3.20 2.72
CA ALA A 66 14.31 3.33 2.92
C ALA A 66 13.96 4.42 3.94
N ALA A 67 14.73 4.51 5.03
CA ALA A 67 14.54 5.54 6.08
C ALA A 67 14.91 6.95 5.59
N ALA A 68 15.82 7.04 4.62
CA ALA A 68 16.27 8.31 4.03
C ALA A 68 15.63 8.62 2.67
N ALA A 69 14.57 7.89 2.28
CA ALA A 69 13.95 8.03 0.97
C ALA A 69 13.22 9.38 0.84
N ASP A 70 13.66 10.20 -0.13
CA ASP A 70 13.00 11.46 -0.50
C ASP A 70 11.78 11.19 -1.40
N ARG A 71 11.82 10.08 -2.15
CA ARG A 71 10.79 9.69 -3.11
C ARG A 71 10.44 8.21 -2.93
N ILE A 72 9.15 7.94 -2.80
CA ILE A 72 8.61 6.58 -2.75
C ILE A 72 7.76 6.34 -3.99
N GLU A 73 8.06 5.28 -4.72
CA GLU A 73 7.24 4.76 -5.80
C GLU A 73 6.63 3.43 -5.36
N CYS A 74 5.32 3.30 -5.47
CA CYS A 74 4.59 2.13 -5.01
C CYS A 74 3.73 1.58 -6.14
N GLY A 75 3.89 0.30 -6.43
CA GLY A 75 3.12 -0.40 -7.46
C GLY A 75 2.75 -1.81 -7.04
N GLY A 76 2.13 -2.53 -7.96
CA GLY A 76 1.68 -3.89 -7.75
C GLY A 76 0.21 -3.98 -7.32
N ASN A 77 -0.11 -5.02 -6.57
CA ASN A 77 -1.47 -5.49 -6.40
C ASN A 77 -2.34 -4.51 -5.58
N GLY A 78 -3.40 -3.99 -6.20
CA GLY A 78 -4.40 -3.12 -5.59
C GLY A 78 -3.95 -1.69 -5.26
N VAL A 79 -2.69 -1.31 -5.47
CA VAL A 79 -2.21 0.07 -5.21
C VAL A 79 -2.87 1.06 -6.17
N GLY A 80 -2.99 0.70 -7.45
CA GLY A 80 -3.71 1.49 -8.45
C GLY A 80 -5.20 1.67 -8.12
N THR A 81 -5.79 0.72 -7.41
CA THR A 81 -7.19 0.76 -6.96
C THR A 81 -7.41 1.84 -5.91
N ILE A 82 -6.45 2.10 -5.02
CA ILE A 82 -6.53 3.22 -4.07
C ILE A 82 -6.58 4.56 -4.83
N ALA A 83 -5.73 4.73 -5.83
CA ALA A 83 -5.74 5.93 -6.66
C ALA A 83 -7.07 6.07 -7.43
N ALA A 84 -7.58 4.96 -7.96
CA ALA A 84 -8.87 4.92 -8.65
C ALA A 84 -10.05 5.32 -7.75
N VAL A 85 -10.07 4.82 -6.50
CA VAL A 85 -11.09 5.19 -5.50
C VAL A 85 -10.99 6.67 -5.12
N GLU A 86 -9.78 7.17 -4.88
CA GLU A 86 -9.55 8.60 -4.56
C GLU A 86 -10.10 9.53 -5.65
N VAL A 87 -9.89 9.22 -6.93
CA VAL A 87 -10.40 10.04 -8.04
C VAL A 87 -11.86 9.73 -8.42
N GLY A 88 -12.44 8.68 -7.83
CA GLY A 88 -13.78 8.20 -8.17
C GLY A 88 -13.89 7.61 -9.59
N GLY A 89 -12.89 6.87 -10.05
CA GLY A 89 -12.88 6.30 -11.40
C GLY A 89 -11.50 5.86 -11.86
N HIS A 90 -11.21 5.98 -13.16
CA HIS A 90 -9.89 5.65 -13.67
C HIS A 90 -8.87 6.73 -13.31
N ALA A 91 -7.85 6.36 -12.53
CA ALA A 91 -6.71 7.24 -12.22
C ALA A 91 -5.58 7.04 -13.24
N PRO A 92 -5.12 8.10 -13.92
CA PRO A 92 -3.90 8.01 -14.73
C PRO A 92 -2.69 7.84 -13.81
N LEU A 93 -1.81 6.89 -14.16
CA LEU A 93 -0.55 6.65 -13.44
C LEU A 93 0.63 7.26 -14.22
N PRO A 94 1.64 7.85 -13.54
CA PRO A 94 1.81 7.89 -12.09
C PRO A 94 0.85 8.86 -11.38
N PHE A 95 0.34 8.46 -10.22
CA PHE A 95 -0.56 9.26 -9.38
C PHE A 95 0.11 9.61 -8.04
N SER A 96 0.12 10.89 -7.67
CA SER A 96 0.69 11.35 -6.40
C SER A 96 -0.33 11.18 -5.28
N LEU A 97 -0.21 10.10 -4.51
CA LEU A 97 -1.04 9.85 -3.35
C LEU A 97 -0.46 10.56 -2.13
N SER A 98 -1.20 11.51 -1.56
CA SER A 98 -0.80 12.16 -0.31
C SER A 98 -1.19 11.32 0.90
N ARG A 99 -0.52 11.54 2.04
CA ARG A 99 -0.91 10.92 3.31
C ARG A 99 -2.39 11.18 3.64
N ALA A 100 -2.84 12.44 3.52
CA ALA A 100 -4.21 12.82 3.81
C ALA A 100 -5.21 12.07 2.93
N ALA A 101 -4.97 12.01 1.61
CA ALA A 101 -5.82 11.26 0.68
C ALA A 101 -5.88 9.77 1.03
N ALA A 102 -4.73 9.14 1.32
CA ALA A 102 -4.70 7.74 1.73
C ALA A 102 -5.47 7.48 3.04
N GLU A 103 -5.37 8.38 4.02
CA GLU A 103 -6.13 8.30 5.27
C GLU A 103 -7.64 8.53 5.06
N GLU A 104 -8.04 9.44 4.17
CA GLU A 104 -9.44 9.63 3.79
C GLU A 104 -10.02 8.36 3.16
N VAL A 105 -9.36 7.82 2.13
CA VAL A 105 -9.78 6.57 1.47
C VAL A 105 -9.88 5.44 2.49
N PHE A 106 -8.87 5.28 3.35
CA PHE A 106 -8.89 4.25 4.38
C PHE A 106 -10.08 4.41 5.33
N ARG A 107 -10.37 5.62 5.83
CA ARG A 107 -11.51 5.85 6.74
C ARG A 107 -12.85 5.52 6.10
N THR A 108 -13.03 5.90 4.83
CA THR A 108 -14.23 5.56 4.05
C THR A 108 -14.37 4.04 3.97
N ILE A 109 -13.41 3.37 3.34
CA ILE A 109 -13.45 1.92 3.08
C ILE A 109 -13.52 1.08 4.37
N ALA A 110 -12.88 1.52 5.46
CA ALA A 110 -12.87 0.83 6.75
C ALA A 110 -14.20 0.88 7.51
N THR A 111 -15.06 1.85 7.24
CA THR A 111 -16.35 1.99 7.94
C THR A 111 -17.52 1.37 7.19
N GLU A 112 -17.33 1.09 5.90
CA GLU A 112 -18.32 0.54 5.01
C GLU A 112 -18.39 -1.00 5.08
N THR A 113 -19.56 -1.57 4.76
CA THR A 113 -19.71 -3.02 4.53
C THR A 113 -19.18 -3.40 3.15
N ALA A 114 -18.93 -4.67 2.87
CA ALA A 114 -18.49 -5.13 1.56
C ALA A 114 -19.52 -4.80 0.47
N SER A 115 -20.82 -4.85 0.81
CA SER A 115 -21.88 -4.48 -0.14
C SER A 115 -21.85 -3.00 -0.48
N ASP A 116 -21.57 -2.15 0.49
CA ASP A 116 -21.48 -0.70 0.31
C ASP A 116 -20.18 -0.31 -0.42
N ARG A 117 -19.05 -0.92 -0.02
CA ARG A 117 -17.76 -0.77 -0.72
C ARG A 117 -17.86 -1.10 -2.21
N ALA A 118 -18.62 -2.12 -2.57
CA ALA A 118 -18.81 -2.51 -3.97
C ALA A 118 -19.51 -1.45 -4.85
N LEU A 119 -20.06 -0.40 -4.23
CA LEU A 119 -20.66 0.75 -4.90
C LEU A 119 -19.67 1.91 -5.09
N ASN A 120 -18.49 1.85 -4.46
CA ASN A 120 -17.51 2.92 -4.57
C ASN A 120 -16.98 3.05 -6.00
N PRO A 121 -17.02 4.26 -6.57
CA PRO A 121 -16.49 4.49 -7.90
C PRO A 121 -14.97 4.29 -7.90
N GLY A 122 -14.46 3.51 -8.85
CA GLY A 122 -13.04 3.15 -8.92
C GLY A 122 -12.63 1.89 -8.16
N LEU A 123 -13.53 1.25 -7.40
CA LEU A 123 -13.27 -0.03 -6.73
C LEU A 123 -13.90 -1.20 -7.51
N PRO A 124 -13.08 -2.08 -8.13
CA PRO A 124 -13.59 -3.28 -8.78
C PRO A 124 -14.20 -4.25 -7.77
N LYS A 125 -15.33 -4.89 -8.13
CA LYS A 125 -16.03 -5.86 -7.25
C LYS A 125 -15.15 -7.01 -6.78
N ALA A 126 -14.18 -7.42 -7.59
CA ALA A 126 -13.23 -8.48 -7.24
C ALA A 126 -12.24 -8.06 -6.14
N GLU A 127 -12.00 -6.76 -5.97
CA GLU A 127 -11.01 -6.20 -5.04
C GLU A 127 -11.64 -5.66 -3.75
N VAL A 128 -12.96 -5.68 -3.61
CA VAL A 128 -13.71 -5.14 -2.45
C VAL A 128 -13.21 -5.67 -1.11
N ARG A 129 -12.79 -6.93 -1.05
CA ARG A 129 -12.20 -7.51 0.16
C ARG A 129 -10.74 -7.09 0.31
N GLN A 130 -10.00 -7.11 -0.80
CA GLN A 130 -8.56 -6.92 -0.84
C GLN A 130 -8.12 -5.47 -0.57
N VAL A 131 -8.92 -4.48 -0.98
CA VAL A 131 -8.62 -3.06 -0.83
C VAL A 131 -8.33 -2.66 0.61
N LEU A 132 -8.97 -3.30 1.59
CA LEU A 132 -8.69 -3.06 3.01
C LEU A 132 -7.25 -3.42 3.38
N GLY A 133 -6.75 -4.57 2.90
CA GLY A 133 -5.37 -4.98 3.12
C GLY A 133 -4.37 -4.03 2.47
N VAL A 134 -4.67 -3.54 1.27
CA VAL A 134 -3.83 -2.53 0.58
C VAL A 134 -3.82 -1.22 1.37
N CYS A 135 -4.99 -0.73 1.80
CA CYS A 135 -5.08 0.51 2.59
C CYS A 135 -4.31 0.38 3.91
N CYS A 136 -4.40 -0.75 4.60
CA CYS A 136 -3.61 -1.03 5.80
C CYS A 136 -2.09 -0.94 5.52
N ALA A 137 -1.63 -1.55 4.42
CA ALA A 137 -0.22 -1.47 4.02
C ALA A 137 0.21 -0.03 3.70
N VAL A 138 -0.57 0.71 2.91
CA VAL A 138 -0.26 2.09 2.54
C VAL A 138 -0.24 3.03 3.75
N VAL A 139 -1.21 2.90 4.67
CA VAL A 139 -1.24 3.67 5.92
C VAL A 139 -0.03 3.33 6.79
N ALA A 140 0.35 2.05 6.88
CA ALA A 140 1.55 1.63 7.61
C ALA A 140 2.82 2.24 7.01
N ILE A 141 2.95 2.27 5.67
CA ILE A 141 4.08 2.89 4.96
C ILE A 141 4.16 4.39 5.26
N PHE A 142 3.04 5.12 5.18
CA PHE A 142 3.01 6.55 5.54
C PHE A 142 3.29 6.83 7.02
N ARG A 143 3.07 5.86 7.90
CA ARG A 143 3.37 5.98 9.34
C ARG A 143 4.83 5.70 9.65
N ALA A 144 5.42 4.72 8.98
CA ALA A 144 6.77 4.26 9.25
C ALA A 144 7.85 5.03 8.48
N LEU A 145 7.52 5.57 7.29
CA LEU A 145 8.47 6.28 6.43
C LEU A 145 8.20 7.79 6.41
N PRO A 146 9.24 8.63 6.25
CA PRO A 146 9.10 10.09 6.34
C PRO A 146 8.44 10.75 5.11
N ALA A 147 8.08 9.98 4.09
CA ALA A 147 7.55 10.52 2.84
C ALA A 147 6.15 11.13 3.01
N ALA A 148 5.98 12.37 2.53
CA ALA A 148 4.67 13.03 2.53
C ALA A 148 3.75 12.55 1.39
N VAL A 149 4.34 12.00 0.33
CA VAL A 149 3.66 11.56 -0.89
C VAL A 149 4.25 10.22 -1.34
N ILE A 150 3.37 9.31 -1.77
CA ILE A 150 3.73 8.08 -2.46
C ILE A 150 3.28 8.21 -3.90
N HIS A 151 4.17 7.97 -4.85
CA HIS A 151 3.83 7.93 -6.27
C HIS A 151 3.32 6.53 -6.60
N VAL A 152 2.02 6.41 -6.82
CA VAL A 152 1.42 5.17 -7.32
C VAL A 152 1.82 5.02 -8.78
N VAL A 153 2.51 3.93 -9.09
CA VAL A 153 3.01 3.61 -10.42
C VAL A 153 2.43 2.30 -10.91
N THR A 154 2.59 2.01 -12.21
CA THR A 154 2.19 0.70 -12.74
C THR A 154 3.09 -0.39 -12.18
N GLU A 155 2.60 -1.64 -12.14
CA GLU A 155 3.44 -2.77 -11.73
C GLU A 155 4.70 -2.90 -12.60
N SER A 156 4.57 -2.70 -13.91
CA SER A 156 5.71 -2.73 -14.82
C SER A 156 6.74 -1.64 -14.51
N ASP A 157 6.29 -0.44 -14.18
CA ASP A 157 7.16 0.68 -13.80
C ASP A 157 7.88 0.41 -12.47
N ALA A 158 7.16 -0.10 -11.46
CA ALA A 158 7.76 -0.54 -10.21
C ALA A 158 8.77 -1.68 -10.43
N LEU A 159 8.48 -2.65 -11.31
CA LEU A 159 9.39 -3.73 -11.65
C LEU A 159 10.64 -3.24 -12.40
N LEU A 160 10.51 -2.25 -13.27
CA LEU A 160 11.65 -1.59 -13.91
C LEU A 160 12.52 -0.90 -12.85
N GLY A 161 11.90 -0.18 -11.91
CA GLY A 161 12.60 0.41 -10.76
C GLY A 161 13.28 -0.63 -9.85
N CYS A 162 12.82 -1.87 -9.84
CA CYS A 162 13.47 -3.00 -9.17
C CYS A 162 14.56 -3.68 -10.02
N GLY A 163 14.53 -3.49 -11.34
CA GLY A 163 15.28 -4.27 -12.33
C GLY A 163 16.39 -3.51 -13.07
N GLU A 164 16.59 -2.22 -12.82
CA GLU A 164 17.73 -1.49 -13.40
C GLU A 164 19.02 -1.78 -12.62
N GLN A 165 19.78 -2.76 -13.14
CA GLN A 165 21.24 -2.90 -12.97
C GLN A 165 21.89 -2.90 -14.36
#